data_AF-A0A2S0UT26-F1
#
_entry.id   AF-A0A2S0UT26-F1
#
_cell.length_a   1.000
_cell.length_b   1.000
_cell.length_c   1.000
_cell.angle_alpha   90.00
_cell.angle_beta   90.00
_cell.angle_gamma   90.00
#
_symmetry.space_group_name_H-M   'P 1'
#
loop_
_entity.id
_entity.type
_entity.pdbx_description
1 polymer ?
#
loop_
_entity_poly.entity_id
_entity_poly.type
_entity_poly.pdbx_seq_one_letter_code
_entity_poly.pdbx_strand_id
1 'polypeptide(L)'
;FIAYLNLAKRTISTDYVIATGTYAQMNNGSNPLFADISVYDLFVWLHYYASRDSFLEGNLVWRDIDFAHEAPAFLPWHRFFLLHWEHEIQKLAGDENFTIPFWDWRDAQQ
;
A
#
# COMPACT_ATOMS: atom_id res chain seq x y z
N PHE A 1 11.60 -5.26 15.43
CA PHE A 1 11.44 -4.57 14.13
C PHE A 1 11.78 -5.45 12.91
N ILE A 2 13.04 -5.75 12.59
CA ILE A 2 13.38 -6.49 11.34
C ILE A 2 12.67 -7.85 11.20
N ALA A 3 12.55 -8.61 12.29
CA ALA A 3 11.80 -9.86 12.29
C ALA A 3 10.31 -9.66 11.94
N TYR A 4 9.71 -8.54 12.35
CA TYR A 4 8.30 -8.22 12.09
C TYR A 4 8.08 -7.85 10.62
N LEU A 5 9.01 -7.11 10.02
CA LEU A 5 8.98 -6.84 8.57
C LEU A 5 9.11 -8.12 7.74
N ASN A 6 10.03 -9.02 8.13
CA ASN A 6 10.19 -10.31 7.47
C ASN A 6 8.93 -11.18 7.59
N LEU A 7 8.28 -11.16 8.76
CA LEU A 7 7.01 -11.84 8.97
C LEU A 7 5.92 -11.24 8.05
N ALA A 8 5.75 -9.92 8.05
CA ALA A 8 4.78 -9.22 7.21
C ALA A 8 4.98 -9.48 5.71
N LYS A 9 6.23 -9.62 5.25
CA LYS A 9 6.56 -9.94 3.86
C LYS A 9 6.26 -11.38 3.46
N ARG A 10 6.17 -12.30 4.42
CA ARG A 10 5.97 -13.74 4.16
C ARG A 10 4.58 -14.24 4.51
N THR A 11 3.78 -13.44 5.19
CA THR A 11 2.39 -13.79 5.54
C THR A 11 1.42 -13.11 4.59
N ILE A 12 0.55 -13.91 3.98
CA ILE A 12 -0.58 -13.44 3.17
C ILE A 12 -1.59 -12.69 4.06
N SER A 13 -2.06 -11.54 3.59
CA SER A 13 -3.13 -10.78 4.25
C SER A 13 -4.42 -11.59 4.28
N THR A 14 -5.06 -11.67 5.45
CA THR A 14 -6.36 -12.34 5.62
C THR A 14 -7.53 -11.42 5.32
N ASP A 15 -7.29 -10.11 5.31
CA ASP A 15 -8.33 -9.09 5.24
C ASP A 15 -8.41 -8.43 3.86
N TYR A 16 -7.32 -8.49 3.11
CA TYR A 16 -7.18 -7.77 1.84
C TYR A 16 -6.63 -8.67 0.74
N VAL A 17 -7.18 -8.45 -0.45
CA VAL A 17 -6.65 -8.91 -1.73
C VAL A 17 -6.49 -7.70 -2.64
N ILE A 18 -5.66 -7.80 -3.67
CA ILE A 18 -5.45 -6.69 -4.62
C ILE A 18 -6.14 -6.96 -5.96
N ALA A 19 -6.63 -5.89 -6.59
CA ALA A 19 -7.12 -5.96 -7.96
C ALA A 19 -5.96 -6.15 -8.93
N THR A 20 -6.09 -7.11 -9.85
CA THR A 20 -5.10 -7.38 -10.91
C THR A 20 -5.57 -6.92 -12.29
N GLY A 21 -6.81 -6.43 -12.40
CA GLY A 21 -7.38 -5.86 -13.60
C GLY A 21 -8.19 -4.58 -13.32
N THR A 22 -8.56 -3.87 -14.37
CA THR A 22 -9.48 -2.72 -14.28
C THR A 22 -10.93 -3.19 -14.09
N TYR A 23 -11.81 -2.30 -13.62
CA TYR A 23 -13.23 -2.59 -13.46
C TYR A 23 -13.90 -3.11 -14.75
N ALA A 24 -13.51 -2.54 -15.91
CA ALA A 24 -13.96 -3.00 -17.21
C ALA A 24 -13.48 -4.42 -17.53
N GLN A 25 -12.23 -4.75 -17.23
CA GLN A 25 -11.70 -6.12 -17.39
C GLN A 25 -12.39 -7.13 -16.47
N MET A 26 -12.91 -6.67 -15.33
CA MET A 26 -13.72 -7.50 -14.42
C MET A 26 -15.19 -7.65 -14.84
N ASN A 27 -15.56 -7.27 -16.07
CA ASN A 27 -16.94 -7.29 -16.57
C ASN A 27 -17.90 -6.59 -15.58
N ASN A 28 -17.59 -5.35 -15.21
CA ASN A 28 -18.36 -4.55 -14.25
C ASN A 28 -18.58 -5.25 -12.89
N GLY A 29 -17.63 -6.09 -12.48
CA GLY A 29 -17.63 -6.80 -11.21
C GLY A 29 -18.17 -8.23 -11.26
N SER A 30 -18.71 -8.69 -12.40
CA SER A 30 -19.21 -10.06 -12.54
C SER A 30 -18.10 -11.11 -12.75
N ASN A 31 -16.89 -10.69 -13.12
CA ASN A 31 -15.72 -11.56 -13.26
C ASN A 31 -14.55 -11.01 -12.42
N PRO A 32 -14.51 -11.31 -11.11
CA PRO A 32 -13.55 -10.69 -10.19
C PRO A 32 -12.10 -11.10 -10.54
N LEU A 33 -11.21 -10.11 -10.65
CA LEU A 33 -9.78 -10.33 -10.89
C LEU A 33 -9.00 -9.82 -9.68
N PHE A 34 -8.83 -10.71 -8.69
CA PHE A 34 -8.08 -10.43 -7.47
C PHE A 34 -6.97 -11.46 -7.27
N ALA A 35 -5.93 -11.06 -6.54
CA ALA A 35 -4.88 -11.95 -6.09
C ALA A 35 -4.55 -11.73 -4.62
N ASP A 36 -4.19 -12.83 -3.96
CA ASP A 36 -3.60 -12.82 -2.62
C ASP A 36 -2.31 -11.99 -2.62
N ILE A 37 -2.02 -11.37 -1.48
CA ILE A 37 -0.84 -10.51 -1.31
C ILE A 37 -0.29 -10.64 0.10
N SER A 38 1.03 -10.50 0.27
CA SER A 38 1.61 -10.40 1.61
C SER A 38 1.22 -9.09 2.29
N VAL A 39 1.22 -9.04 3.62
CA VAL A 39 0.95 -7.80 4.36
C VAL A 39 1.91 -6.70 3.94
N TYR A 40 3.21 -6.99 3.80
CA TYR A 40 4.18 -5.99 3.33
C TYR A 40 3.87 -5.53 1.90
N ASP A 41 3.58 -6.46 1.00
CA ASP A 41 3.33 -6.12 -0.41
C ASP A 41 2.01 -5.39 -0.62
N LEU A 42 1.02 -5.55 0.27
CA LEU A 42 -0.18 -4.73 0.28
C LEU A 42 0.16 -3.26 0.37
N PHE A 43 1.06 -2.87 1.27
CA PHE A 43 1.48 -1.48 1.43
C PHE A 43 2.34 -1.01 0.25
N VAL A 44 3.16 -1.87 -0.35
CA VAL A 44 3.83 -1.54 -1.63
C VAL A 44 2.80 -1.29 -2.74
N TRP A 45 1.79 -2.14 -2.84
CA TRP A 45 0.75 -2.04 -3.87
C TRP A 45 -0.13 -0.81 -3.68
N LEU A 46 -0.53 -0.47 -2.46
CA LEU A 46 -1.33 0.72 -2.15
C LEU A 46 -0.63 2.01 -2.60
N HIS A 47 0.68 2.12 -2.33
CA HIS A 47 1.48 3.26 -2.76
C HIS A 47 1.63 3.33 -4.29
N TYR A 48 1.94 2.19 -4.92
CA TYR A 48 1.96 2.07 -6.38
C TYR A 48 0.62 2.48 -7.02
N TYR A 49 -0.49 2.00 -6.47
CA TYR A 49 -1.82 2.27 -7.00
C TYR A 49 -2.20 3.76 -6.89
N ALA A 50 -1.75 4.44 -5.82
CA ALA A 50 -2.00 5.87 -5.63
C ALA A 50 -1.12 6.78 -6.50
N SER A 51 0.06 6.32 -6.92
CA SER A 51 1.06 7.15 -7.60
C SER A 51 1.25 6.81 -9.09
N ARG A 52 0.53 5.81 -9.60
CA ARG A 52 0.62 5.41 -11.01
C ARG A 52 -0.27 6.27 -11.90
N ASP A 53 0.06 6.26 -13.20
CA ASP A 53 -0.81 6.79 -14.24
C ASP A 53 -2.26 6.28 -14.12
N SER A 54 -3.20 7.19 -14.32
CA SER A 54 -4.63 6.89 -14.20
C SER A 54 -5.23 6.59 -15.56
N PHE A 55 -5.88 5.42 -15.68
CA PHE A 55 -6.67 5.08 -16.86
C PHE A 55 -7.96 5.91 -16.85
N LEU A 56 -8.23 6.57 -17.98
CA LEU A 56 -9.48 7.27 -18.26
C LEU A 56 -10.29 6.49 -19.31
N GLU A 57 -11.53 6.91 -19.52
CA GLU A 57 -12.38 6.31 -20.56
C GLU A 57 -11.77 6.44 -21.96
N GLY A 58 -12.11 5.51 -22.85
CA GLY A 58 -11.66 5.56 -24.25
C GLY A 58 -10.18 5.26 -24.49
N ASN A 59 -9.54 4.44 -23.63
CA ASN A 59 -8.10 4.12 -23.67
C ASN A 59 -7.18 5.33 -23.45
N LEU A 60 -7.70 6.39 -22.84
CA LEU A 60 -6.90 7.54 -22.46
C LEU A 60 -6.14 7.26 -21.16
N VAL A 61 -4.97 7.88 -21.02
CA VAL A 61 -4.15 7.79 -19.82
C VAL A 61 -3.89 9.21 -19.34
N TRP A 62 -4.28 9.51 -18.10
CA TRP A 62 -3.82 10.70 -17.42
C TRP A 62 -2.45 10.41 -16.81
N ARG A 63 -1.43 10.95 -17.46
CA ARG A 63 -0.04 10.87 -17.03
C ARG A 63 0.26 11.93 -15.99
N ASP A 64 1.28 11.68 -15.19
CA ASP A 64 1.84 12.63 -14.23
C ASP A 64 0.79 13.10 -13.20
N ILE A 65 -0.17 12.22 -12.88
CA ILE A 65 -1.10 12.42 -11.76
C ILE A 65 -0.67 11.55 -10.58
N ASP A 66 -0.60 12.18 -9.41
CA ASP A 66 -0.22 11.52 -8.18
C ASP A 66 -1.24 11.85 -7.07
N PHE A 67 -1.88 10.82 -6.51
CA PHE A 67 -2.87 10.97 -5.45
C PHE A 67 -2.25 10.96 -4.04
N ALA A 68 -0.97 10.60 -3.93
CA ALA A 68 -0.23 10.51 -2.67
C ALA A 68 0.86 11.59 -2.54
N HIS A 69 1.25 12.27 -3.62
CA HIS A 69 2.32 13.27 -3.64
C HIS A 69 1.92 14.58 -4.34
N GLU A 70 2.83 15.56 -4.30
CA GLU A 70 2.74 16.85 -5.02
C GLU A 70 1.48 17.70 -4.77
N ALA A 71 0.74 17.35 -3.71
CA ALA A 71 -0.51 17.99 -3.34
C ALA A 71 -0.65 18.04 -1.80
N PRO A 72 -1.61 18.83 -1.27
CA PRO A 72 -1.86 18.93 0.18
C PRO A 72 -2.17 17.59 0.86
N ALA A 73 -2.56 16.57 0.10
CA ALA A 73 -2.81 15.22 0.60
C ALA A 73 -1.52 14.46 0.99
N PHE A 74 -0.33 14.94 0.62
CA PHE A 74 0.94 14.21 0.83
C PHE A 74 1.13 13.73 2.27
N LEU A 75 1.13 14.66 3.24
CA LEU A 75 1.32 14.32 4.65
C LEU A 75 0.18 13.47 5.24
N PRO A 76 -1.12 13.81 5.07
CA PRO A 76 -2.19 13.00 5.62
C PRO A 76 -2.28 11.60 5.00
N TRP A 77 -2.01 11.46 3.70
CA TRP A 77 -2.01 10.15 3.02
C TRP A 77 -0.93 9.24 3.62
N HIS A 78 0.31 9.73 3.72
CA HIS A 78 1.43 8.95 4.28
C HIS A 78 1.26 8.68 5.78
N ARG A 79 0.63 9.59 6.53
CA ARG A 79 0.30 9.35 7.94
C ARG A 79 -0.68 8.20 8.10
N PHE A 80 -1.75 8.17 7.31
CA PHE A 80 -2.71 7.07 7.35
C PHE A 80 -2.07 5.76 6.89
N PHE A 81 -1.25 5.82 5.82
CA PHE A 81 -0.49 4.68 5.32
C PHE A 81 0.35 4.01 6.41
N LEU A 82 1.16 4.80 7.13
CA LEU A 82 2.01 4.28 8.22
C LEU A 82 1.18 3.76 9.41
N LEU A 83 0.10 4.47 9.77
CA LEU A 83 -0.78 4.05 10.85
C LEU A 83 -1.46 2.71 10.54
N HIS A 84 -1.95 2.53 9.31
CA HIS A 84 -2.56 1.29 8.89
C HIS A 84 -1.52 0.16 8.80
N TRP A 85 -0.31 0.45 8.32
CA TRP A 85 0.77 -0.54 8.26
C TRP A 85 1.20 -1.02 9.64
N GLU A 86 1.36 -0.10 10.59
CA GLU A 86 1.65 -0.43 11.98
C GLU A 86 0.56 -1.34 12.56
N HIS A 87 -0.71 -1.02 12.34
CA HIS A 87 -1.84 -1.82 12.83
C HIS A 87 -1.87 -3.23 12.25
N GLU A 88 -1.64 -3.39 10.95
CA GLU A 88 -1.59 -4.73 10.32
C GLU A 88 -0.43 -5.57 10.86
N ILE A 89 0.72 -4.95 11.16
CA ILE A 89 1.84 -5.66 11.79
C ILE A 89 1.53 -6.01 13.25
N GLN A 90 0.91 -5.10 14.02
CA GLN A 90 0.48 -5.38 15.40
C GLN A 90 -0.45 -6.59 15.44
N LYS A 91 -1.47 -6.61 14.57
CA LYS A 91 -2.43 -7.72 14.44
C LYS A 91 -1.72 -9.02 14.05
N LEU A 92 -0.84 -8.97 13.05
CA LEU A 92 -0.12 -10.15 12.56
C LEU A 92 0.83 -10.73 13.63
N ALA A 93 1.50 -9.88 14.40
CA ALA A 93 2.45 -10.29 15.42
C ALA A 93 1.80 -10.63 16.77
N GLY A 94 0.54 -10.24 16.98
CA GLY A 94 -0.11 -10.30 18.28
C GLY A 94 0.54 -9.37 19.33
N ASP A 95 1.13 -8.26 18.88
CA ASP A 95 1.83 -7.27 19.72
C ASP A 95 1.24 -5.89 19.49
N GLU A 96 0.27 -5.50 20.32
CA GLU A 96 -0.38 -4.18 20.28
C GLU A 96 0.55 -3.01 20.64
N ASN A 97 1.72 -3.29 21.25
CA ASN A 97 2.69 -2.26 21.62
C ASN A 97 3.74 -2.00 20.54
N PHE A 98 3.72 -2.78 19.45
CA PHE A 98 4.64 -2.56 18.34
C PHE A 98 4.44 -1.16 17.73
N THR A 99 5.56 -0.48 17.49
CA THR A 99 5.58 0.77 16.74
C THR A 99 6.64 0.74 15.62
N ILE A 100 6.36 1.45 14.53
CA ILE A 100 7.33 1.65 13.45
C ILE A 100 8.37 2.69 13.90
N PRO A 101 9.67 2.33 13.99
CA PRO A 101 10.71 3.29 14.29
C PRO A 101 10.90 4.25 13.12
N PHE A 102 11.36 5.45 13.41
CA PHE A 102 11.76 6.40 12.37
C PHE A 102 13.28 6.33 12.16
N TRP A 103 13.70 6.79 10.99
CA TRP A 103 15.10 7.03 10.69
C TRP A 103 15.36 8.53 10.73
N ASP A 104 16.20 8.97 11.68
CA ASP A 104 16.77 10.32 11.64
C ASP A 104 17.89 10.38 10.60
N TRP A 105 17.52 10.66 9.35
CA TRP A 105 18.45 10.74 8.23
C TRP A 105 19.30 12.01 8.24
N ARG A 106 19.06 12.97 9.15
CA ARG A 106 19.83 14.22 9.23
C ARG A 106 21.23 14.01 9.81
N ASP A 107 21.39 12.95 10.61
CA ASP A 107 22.66 12.57 11.23
C ASP A 107 23.42 11.50 10.42
N ALA A 108 22.93 11.14 9.23
CA ALA A 108 23.61 10.17 8.37
C ALA A 108 24.90 10.79 7.80
N GLN A 109 26.05 10.24 8.20
CA GLN A 109 27.34 10.59 7.58
C GLN A 109 27.45 9.96 6.19
N GLN A 110 28.03 10.70 5.24
CA GLN A 110 28.32 10.23 3.87
C GLN A 110 29.44 9.19 3.86
#